data_AF-A0A946AU51-F1
#
_entry.id   AF-A0A946AU51-F1
#
_cell.length_a   1.000
_cell.length_b   1.000
_cell.length_c   1.000
_cell.angle_alpha   90.00
_cell.angle_beta   90.00
_cell.angle_gamma   90.00
#
_symmetry.space_group_name_H-M   'P 1'
#
loop_
_entity.id
_entity.type
_entity.pdbx_description
1 polymer ?
#
loop_
_entity_poly.entity_id
_entity_poly.type
_entity_poly.pdbx_seq_one_letter_code
_entity_poly.pdbx_strand_id
1 'polypeptide(L)'
;MAVVSIIGHKGGVGKTTLSINIAAAITQALNSATSDKPVCLFDLDLRLPTITGILNSHPQKTFFDLFETLANRTYQVDFLQTLYQILVPFREYKEGNLPKESPRLLKSIAIYKNLNEKLFNYSNFEFGDQIHELFLMRGEIERPSDLRKKEVTQLFKRIDIKKFKNILREYESNAQPNIDEYISYIEEYGFAILGGEIPIIGKKHHRQRINEPEFLALFLEFIQKVCEEFGHVILDTPAGGVNHLSSIMNSIDQVLFIFDVSNTIAIKGSIDALHTFIDYYEDFYENYQKGSLSGLDKAYVDRLILAKGEKGVLDALANKKMGIIFNRCQTNKEIPLCLDQLREYLETLDKYEKYKDRIHLVGLVPNHKVINITNNRGTLFYDKDKTLSNRVDAIARSIIDSNVAQPTLAYSNKEILSNLEKQSKSRIGRTFSRIASSLS
;
A
#
# COMPACT_ATOMS: atom_id res chain seq x y z
N MET A 1 -2.05 -15.23 4.90
CA MET A 1 -1.60 -13.87 4.61
C MET A 1 -2.83 -13.06 4.30
N ALA A 2 -3.06 -11.95 5.00
CA ALA A 2 -4.18 -11.05 4.69
C ALA A 2 -3.71 -9.59 4.75
N VAL A 3 -3.93 -8.86 3.66
CA VAL A 3 -3.76 -7.41 3.59
C VAL A 3 -5.13 -6.76 3.76
N VAL A 4 -5.28 -6.01 4.85
CA VAL A 4 -6.53 -5.38 5.25
C VAL A 4 -6.38 -3.88 5.18
N SER A 5 -7.24 -3.20 4.44
CA SER A 5 -7.26 -1.74 4.41
C SER A 5 -8.43 -1.19 5.18
N ILE A 6 -8.16 -0.16 5.98
CA ILE A 6 -9.19 0.52 6.78
C ILE A 6 -9.42 1.90 6.18
N ILE A 7 -10.65 2.17 5.74
CA ILE A 7 -11.05 3.38 5.02
C ILE A 7 -12.09 4.14 5.84
N GLY A 8 -11.95 5.47 5.90
CA GLY A 8 -12.94 6.37 6.48
C GLY A 8 -13.21 7.56 5.56
N HIS A 9 -14.45 8.07 5.59
CA HIS A 9 -14.87 9.16 4.70
C HIS A 9 -14.23 10.52 5.02
N LYS A 10 -13.84 10.74 6.28
CA LYS A 10 -13.19 11.99 6.72
C LYS A 10 -12.22 11.76 7.88
N GLY A 11 -11.40 12.78 8.15
CA GLY A 11 -10.55 12.80 9.35
C GLY A 11 -11.38 12.78 10.63
N GLY A 12 -10.84 12.16 11.68
CA GLY A 12 -11.46 12.17 13.00
C GLY A 12 -12.70 11.27 13.14
N VAL A 13 -12.91 10.27 12.28
CA VAL A 13 -13.94 9.21 12.47
C VAL A 13 -13.46 8.03 13.31
N GLY A 14 -12.27 8.12 13.92
CA GLY A 14 -11.69 7.06 14.75
C GLY A 14 -11.01 5.93 13.97
N LYS A 15 -10.78 6.09 12.66
CA LYS A 15 -10.11 5.12 11.78
C LYS A 15 -8.77 4.65 12.36
N THR A 16 -7.82 5.56 12.55
CA THR A 16 -6.48 5.24 13.09
C THR A 16 -6.54 4.56 14.45
N THR A 17 -7.42 5.04 15.35
CA THR A 17 -7.66 4.37 16.63
C THR A 17 -8.13 2.93 16.43
N LEU A 18 -9.07 2.67 15.52
CA LEU A 18 -9.52 1.31 15.22
C LEU A 18 -8.42 0.48 14.58
N SER A 19 -7.64 1.02 13.65
CA SER A 19 -6.52 0.33 13.00
C SER A 19 -5.52 -0.21 14.03
N ILE A 20 -5.13 0.62 15.00
CA ILE A 20 -4.24 0.24 16.09
C ILE A 20 -4.85 -0.87 16.96
N ASN A 21 -6.11 -0.72 17.37
CA ASN A 21 -6.75 -1.68 18.28
C ASN A 21 -7.05 -3.02 17.57
N ILE A 22 -7.39 -3.00 16.29
CA ILE A 22 -7.58 -4.21 15.47
C ILE A 22 -6.24 -4.93 15.28
N ALA A 23 -5.13 -4.21 15.07
CA ALA A 23 -3.79 -4.80 14.99
C ALA A 23 -3.43 -5.60 16.25
N ALA A 24 -3.64 -5.01 17.42
CA ALA A 24 -3.42 -5.69 18.70
C ALA A 24 -4.34 -6.91 18.87
N ALA A 25 -5.61 -6.80 18.48
CA ALA A 25 -6.56 -7.91 18.61
C ALA A 25 -6.26 -9.08 17.67
N ILE A 26 -5.85 -8.79 16.43
CA ILE A 26 -5.40 -9.82 15.49
C ILE A 26 -4.14 -10.49 16.03
N THR A 27 -3.19 -9.72 16.55
CA THR A 27 -1.98 -10.24 17.18
C THR A 27 -2.30 -11.18 18.35
N GLN A 28 -3.19 -10.77 19.25
CA GLN A 28 -3.63 -11.61 20.36
C GLN A 28 -4.31 -12.91 19.88
N ALA A 29 -5.14 -12.82 18.84
CA ALA A 29 -5.80 -13.98 18.24
C ALA A 29 -4.80 -14.95 17.60
N LEU A 30 -3.79 -14.46 16.90
CA LEU A 30 -2.77 -15.28 16.23
C LEU A 30 -1.73 -15.83 17.20
N ASN A 31 -1.38 -15.12 18.27
CA ASN A 31 -0.48 -15.64 19.32
C ASN A 31 -1.09 -16.83 20.09
N SER A 32 -2.42 -16.95 20.09
CA SER A 32 -3.09 -18.17 20.57
C SER A 32 -2.98 -19.35 19.58
N ALA A 33 -2.47 -19.10 18.37
CA ALA A 33 -2.37 -20.00 17.23
C ALA A 33 -1.00 -19.88 16.50
N THR A 34 0.10 -20.22 17.18
CA THR A 34 1.40 -20.67 16.58
C THR A 34 1.85 -19.98 15.27
N SER A 35 1.80 -18.66 15.15
CA SER A 35 2.29 -17.95 13.95
C SER A 35 3.69 -17.37 14.19
N ASP A 36 4.67 -17.82 13.41
CA ASP A 36 6.04 -17.29 13.40
C ASP A 36 6.14 -15.88 12.79
N LYS A 37 5.06 -15.39 12.15
CA LYS A 37 5.03 -14.07 11.50
C LYS A 37 4.18 -13.07 12.30
N PRO A 38 4.73 -11.89 12.67
CA PRO A 38 3.97 -10.84 13.36
C PRO A 38 2.91 -10.19 12.47
N VAL A 39 2.04 -9.39 13.10
CA VAL A 39 1.13 -8.46 12.42
C VAL A 39 1.87 -7.15 12.17
N CYS A 40 1.68 -6.53 11.00
CA CYS A 40 2.20 -5.21 10.69
C CYS A 40 1.06 -4.20 10.53
N LEU A 41 1.19 -3.05 11.19
CA LEU A 41 0.35 -1.88 11.02
C LEU A 41 1.12 -0.85 10.19
N PHE A 42 0.66 -0.62 8.97
CA PHE A 42 1.23 0.34 8.03
C PHE A 42 0.49 1.67 8.14
N ASP A 43 1.17 2.70 8.63
CA ASP A 43 0.64 4.05 8.71
C ASP A 43 0.75 4.78 7.35
N LEU A 44 -0.29 4.72 6.51
CA LEU A 44 -0.37 5.48 5.26
C LEU A 44 -1.06 6.84 5.44
N ASP A 45 -1.68 7.10 6.60
CA ASP A 45 -2.28 8.40 6.94
C ASP A 45 -1.21 9.29 7.57
N LEU A 46 -0.31 9.78 6.71
CA LEU A 46 0.88 10.57 7.03
C LEU A 46 0.61 11.95 7.66
N ARG A 47 -0.58 12.16 8.23
CA ARG A 47 -0.99 13.36 8.95
C ARG A 47 -0.67 13.21 10.43
N LEU A 48 -0.27 14.31 11.06
CA LEU A 48 0.06 14.32 12.48
C LEU A 48 -1.21 14.38 13.36
N PRO A 49 -1.21 13.73 14.54
CA PRO A 49 -0.18 12.80 15.00
C PRO A 49 -0.26 11.46 14.24
N THR A 50 0.89 10.95 13.83
CA THR A 50 1.07 9.63 13.21
C THR A 50 0.92 8.52 14.25
N ILE A 51 0.77 7.28 13.80
CA ILE A 51 0.63 6.13 14.70
C ILE A 51 1.84 5.97 15.63
N THR A 52 3.05 6.19 15.11
CA THR A 52 4.26 6.14 15.93
C THR A 52 4.30 7.26 16.98
N GLY A 53 3.81 8.45 16.63
CA GLY A 53 3.64 9.55 17.59
C GLY A 53 2.56 9.24 18.64
N ILE A 54 1.46 8.60 18.25
CA ILE A 54 0.39 8.17 19.17
C ILE A 54 0.92 7.13 20.17
N LEU A 55 1.73 6.17 19.72
CA LEU A 55 2.25 5.08 20.54
C LEU A 55 3.64 5.36 21.13
N ASN A 56 4.14 6.58 20.95
CA ASN A 56 5.47 7.01 21.40
C ASN A 56 6.59 6.01 21.00
N SER A 57 6.54 5.54 19.75
CA SER A 57 7.53 4.63 19.18
C SER A 57 8.45 5.40 18.24
N HIS A 58 9.74 5.05 18.23
CA HIS A 58 10.75 5.74 17.44
C HIS A 58 11.38 4.76 16.43
N PRO A 59 10.92 4.73 15.17
CA PRO A 59 11.52 3.89 14.13
C PRO A 59 12.95 4.37 13.82
N GLN A 60 13.85 3.45 13.42
CA GLN A 60 15.23 3.80 13.07
C GLN A 60 15.30 4.64 11.80
N LYS A 61 14.47 4.32 10.81
CA LYS A 61 14.29 5.08 9.57
C LYS A 61 12.83 5.41 9.35
N THR A 62 12.62 6.56 8.74
CA THR A 62 11.31 7.10 8.42
C THR A 62 10.92 6.84 6.97
N PHE A 63 9.69 7.19 6.57
CA PHE A 63 9.35 7.19 5.15
C PHE A 63 10.13 8.23 4.36
N PHE A 64 10.59 9.32 4.98
CA PHE A 64 11.49 10.24 4.29
C PHE A 64 12.78 9.51 3.89
N ASP A 65 13.37 8.74 4.79
CA ASP A 65 14.58 7.94 4.51
C ASP A 65 14.33 6.85 3.45
N LEU A 66 13.14 6.26 3.46
CA LEU A 66 12.73 5.30 2.42
C LEU A 66 12.71 5.99 1.06
N PHE A 67 12.02 7.12 0.95
CA PHE A 67 11.94 7.86 -0.31
C PHE A 67 13.31 8.31 -0.80
N GLU A 68 14.19 8.77 0.09
CA GLU A 68 15.56 9.13 -0.28
C GLU A 68 16.38 7.92 -0.74
N THR A 69 16.19 6.75 -0.12
CA THR A 69 16.84 5.49 -0.53
C THR A 69 16.37 5.06 -1.92
N LEU A 70 15.05 5.04 -2.13
CA LEU A 70 14.46 4.71 -3.44
C LEU A 70 14.92 5.70 -4.52
N ALA A 71 14.95 7.00 -4.19
CA ALA A 71 15.33 8.09 -5.09
C ALA A 71 16.79 8.09 -5.54
N ASN A 72 17.66 8.06 -4.55
CA ASN A 72 19.07 8.38 -4.76
C ASN A 72 19.95 7.13 -4.81
N ARG A 73 19.39 5.94 -4.52
CA ARG A 73 20.12 4.67 -4.61
C ARG A 73 19.45 3.70 -5.55
N THR A 74 18.24 3.23 -5.21
CA THR A 74 17.57 2.14 -5.95
C THR A 74 17.37 2.51 -7.42
N TYR A 75 16.71 3.63 -7.68
CA TYR A 75 16.47 4.07 -9.06
C TYR A 75 17.76 4.36 -9.82
N GLN A 76 18.76 4.95 -9.17
CA GLN A 76 20.03 5.25 -9.85
C GLN A 76 20.72 3.95 -10.30
N VAL A 77 20.70 2.90 -9.48
CA VAL A 77 21.25 1.58 -9.84
C VAL A 77 20.47 0.96 -10.99
N ASP A 78 19.14 0.93 -10.92
CA ASP A 78 18.31 0.36 -12.00
C ASP A 78 18.52 1.10 -13.33
N PHE A 79 18.66 2.42 -13.26
CA PHE A 79 18.98 3.26 -14.42
C PHE A 79 20.38 2.94 -14.96
N LEU A 80 21.39 2.80 -14.10
CA LEU A 80 22.75 2.42 -14.50
C LEU A 80 22.79 1.03 -15.13
N GLN A 81 22.05 0.06 -14.58
CA GLN A 81 21.93 -1.28 -15.17
C GLN A 81 21.32 -1.21 -16.56
N THR A 82 20.24 -0.43 -16.73
CA THR A 82 19.59 -0.23 -18.03
C THR A 82 20.53 0.44 -19.02
N LEU A 83 21.25 1.48 -18.59
CA LEU A 83 22.28 2.13 -19.40
C LEU A 83 23.39 1.16 -19.81
N TYR A 84 23.91 0.36 -18.88
CA TYR A 84 24.94 -0.63 -19.20
C TYR A 84 24.45 -1.63 -20.27
N GLN A 85 23.20 -2.08 -20.15
CA GLN A 85 22.56 -2.97 -21.13
C GLN A 85 22.39 -2.33 -22.51
N ILE A 86 22.33 -0.99 -22.60
CA ILE A 86 22.31 -0.23 -23.85
C ILE A 86 23.72 -0.02 -24.41
N LEU A 87 24.64 0.45 -23.55
CA LEU A 87 25.99 0.87 -23.94
C LEU A 87 26.83 -0.30 -24.48
N VAL A 88 26.68 -1.50 -23.90
CA VAL A 88 27.43 -2.68 -24.33
C VAL A 88 27.11 -3.08 -25.78
N PRO A 89 25.84 -3.33 -26.17
CA PRO A 89 25.48 -3.58 -27.56
C PRO A 89 25.86 -2.44 -28.52
N PHE A 90 25.74 -1.18 -28.09
CA PHE A 90 26.12 -0.04 -28.94
C PHE A 90 27.63 -0.08 -29.23
N ARG A 91 28.45 -0.37 -28.22
CA ARG A 91 29.90 -0.52 -28.39
C ARG A 91 30.26 -1.73 -29.26
N GLU A 92 29.69 -2.89 -28.99
CA GLU A 92 29.93 -4.12 -29.78
C GLU A 92 29.61 -3.89 -31.27
N TYR A 93 28.50 -3.22 -31.58
CA TYR A 93 28.13 -2.88 -32.96
C TYR A 93 29.11 -1.91 -33.64
N LYS A 94 29.59 -0.91 -32.89
CA LYS A 94 30.58 0.06 -33.37
C LYS A 94 31.95 -0.59 -33.64
N GLU A 95 32.31 -1.57 -32.83
CA GLU A 95 33.54 -2.37 -32.98
C GLU A 95 33.42 -3.43 -34.09
N GLY A 96 32.22 -3.63 -34.65
CA GLY A 96 31.96 -4.64 -35.69
C GLY A 96 31.68 -6.04 -35.15
N ASN A 97 31.59 -6.20 -33.83
CA ASN A 97 31.37 -7.46 -33.12
C ASN A 97 29.88 -7.86 -33.04
N LEU A 98 28.97 -6.98 -33.46
CA LEU A 98 27.53 -7.21 -33.46
C LEU A 98 26.93 -6.80 -34.82
N PRO A 99 26.07 -7.62 -35.46
CA PRO A 99 25.43 -7.27 -36.72
C PRO A 99 24.30 -6.23 -36.53
N LYS A 100 23.99 -5.47 -37.59
CA LYS A 100 22.98 -4.39 -37.55
C LYS A 100 21.56 -4.90 -37.28
N GLU A 101 21.23 -6.12 -37.71
CA GLU A 101 19.94 -6.76 -37.52
C GLU A 101 19.81 -7.49 -36.16
N SER A 102 20.82 -7.40 -35.29
CA SER A 102 20.79 -8.08 -33.99
C SER A 102 19.56 -7.67 -33.16
N PRO A 103 18.71 -8.62 -32.74
CA PRO A 103 17.57 -8.32 -31.87
C PRO A 103 17.98 -7.61 -30.58
N ARG A 104 19.16 -7.96 -30.03
CA ARG A 104 19.73 -7.31 -28.84
C ARG A 104 20.03 -5.84 -29.08
N LEU A 105 20.58 -5.50 -30.25
CA LEU A 105 20.87 -4.10 -30.63
C LEU A 105 19.59 -3.31 -30.86
N LEU A 106 18.64 -3.87 -31.62
CA LEU A 106 17.35 -3.23 -31.89
C LEU A 106 16.57 -2.98 -30.61
N LYS A 107 16.54 -3.95 -29.69
CA LYS A 107 15.97 -3.78 -28.34
C LYS A 107 16.68 -2.66 -27.57
N SER A 108 18.01 -2.60 -27.61
CA SER A 108 18.79 -1.55 -26.92
C SER A 108 18.47 -0.15 -27.45
N ILE A 109 18.32 0.02 -28.77
CA ILE A 109 17.90 1.28 -29.38
C ILE A 109 16.48 1.64 -28.94
N ALA A 110 15.56 0.68 -28.94
CA ALA A 110 14.19 0.91 -28.50
C ALA A 110 14.11 1.33 -27.03
N ILE A 111 14.87 0.68 -26.13
CA ILE A 111 14.95 1.08 -24.72
C ILE A 111 15.55 2.48 -24.61
N TYR A 112 16.68 2.74 -25.28
CA TYR A 112 17.38 4.03 -25.23
C TYR A 112 16.49 5.23 -25.61
N LYS A 113 15.64 5.06 -26.63
CA LYS A 113 14.71 6.11 -27.08
C LYS A 113 13.63 6.45 -26.04
N ASN A 114 13.22 5.47 -25.24
CA ASN A 114 12.12 5.60 -24.28
C ASN A 114 12.59 5.74 -22.83
N LEU A 115 13.90 5.68 -22.57
CA LEU A 115 14.46 5.73 -21.24
C LEU A 115 14.21 7.11 -20.61
N ASN A 116 13.54 7.18 -19.46
CA ASN A 116 13.27 8.44 -18.79
C ASN A 116 14.50 8.91 -18.00
N GLU A 117 15.19 9.92 -18.48
CA GLU A 117 16.44 10.39 -17.90
C GLU A 117 16.28 11.54 -16.88
N LYS A 118 15.05 12.02 -16.66
CA LYS A 118 14.77 13.21 -15.82
C LYS A 118 15.15 13.03 -14.36
N LEU A 119 15.11 11.78 -13.88
CA LEU A 119 15.32 11.45 -12.46
C LEU A 119 16.75 10.98 -12.17
N PHE A 120 17.54 10.74 -13.22
CA PHE A 120 18.93 10.34 -13.11
C PHE A 120 19.82 11.51 -12.71
N ASN A 121 20.67 11.31 -11.70
CA ASN A 121 21.53 12.36 -11.19
C ASN A 121 22.93 12.29 -11.82
N TYR A 122 23.09 12.91 -12.99
CA TYR A 122 24.35 12.91 -13.73
C TYR A 122 25.55 13.39 -12.91
N SER A 123 25.38 14.42 -12.08
CA SER A 123 26.49 15.03 -11.34
C SER A 123 27.09 14.12 -10.26
N ASN A 124 26.39 13.06 -9.87
CA ASN A 124 26.89 12.07 -8.92
C ASN A 124 27.88 11.07 -9.54
N PHE A 125 28.05 11.08 -10.87
CA PHE A 125 28.87 10.11 -11.57
C PHE A 125 29.93 10.80 -12.42
N GLU A 126 31.17 10.30 -12.36
CA GLU A 126 32.28 10.86 -13.15
C GLU A 126 32.07 10.73 -14.67
N PHE A 127 31.22 9.79 -15.11
CA PHE A 127 30.81 9.64 -16.51
C PHE A 127 29.52 10.43 -16.86
N GLY A 128 28.96 11.17 -15.89
CA GLY A 128 27.66 11.81 -15.99
C GLY A 128 27.53 12.72 -17.20
N ASP A 129 28.55 13.55 -17.46
CA ASP A 129 28.57 14.46 -18.59
C ASP A 129 28.49 13.73 -19.93
N GLN A 130 29.20 12.62 -20.09
CA GLN A 130 29.16 11.84 -21.34
C GLN A 130 27.81 11.16 -21.55
N ILE A 131 27.17 10.71 -20.47
CA ILE A 131 25.81 10.14 -20.56
C ILE A 131 24.79 11.24 -20.85
N HIS A 132 24.93 12.42 -20.26
CA HIS A 132 24.08 13.56 -20.57
C HIS A 132 24.21 13.98 -22.04
N GLU A 133 25.46 14.09 -22.53
CA GLU A 133 25.74 14.35 -23.95
C GLU A 133 25.12 13.28 -24.85
N LEU A 134 25.20 12.00 -24.47
CA LEU A 134 24.55 10.91 -25.21
C LEU A 134 23.06 11.20 -25.37
N PHE A 135 22.35 11.51 -24.28
CA PHE A 135 20.92 11.79 -24.32
C PHE A 135 20.55 13.05 -25.10
N LEU A 136 21.39 14.08 -25.12
CA LEU A 136 21.18 15.24 -26.00
C LEU A 136 21.17 14.83 -27.49
N MET A 137 21.94 13.79 -27.85
CA MET A 137 21.97 13.21 -29.19
C MET A 137 20.86 12.18 -29.44
N ARG A 138 19.90 11.97 -28.52
CA ARG A 138 18.87 10.92 -28.64
C ARG A 138 18.06 11.04 -29.95
N GLY A 139 17.72 12.26 -30.37
CA GLY A 139 17.01 12.51 -31.63
C GLY A 139 17.80 12.14 -32.88
N GLU A 140 19.12 12.01 -32.78
CA GLU A 140 20.01 11.70 -33.90
C GLU A 140 20.27 10.19 -34.06
N ILE A 141 19.89 9.38 -33.07
CA ILE A 141 20.14 7.93 -33.01
C ILE A 141 18.80 7.21 -33.21
N GLU A 142 18.38 7.08 -34.47
CA GLU A 142 17.15 6.39 -34.81
C GLU A 142 17.33 4.91 -35.16
N ARG A 143 18.47 4.59 -35.77
CA ARG A 143 18.77 3.29 -36.39
C ARG A 143 20.20 2.86 -36.02
N PRO A 144 20.53 1.57 -36.11
CA PRO A 144 21.89 1.08 -35.85
C PRO A 144 22.99 1.88 -36.56
N SER A 145 22.80 2.25 -37.83
CA SER A 145 23.77 3.04 -38.61
C SER A 145 24.13 4.39 -37.98
N ASP A 146 23.21 5.01 -37.25
CA ASP A 146 23.44 6.32 -36.63
C ASP A 146 24.48 6.25 -35.51
N LEU A 147 24.65 5.08 -34.88
CA LEU A 147 25.72 4.85 -33.91
C LEU A 147 27.11 4.99 -34.54
N ARG A 148 27.25 4.94 -35.86
CA ARG A 148 28.54 5.13 -36.56
C ARG A 148 28.79 6.58 -37.00
N LYS A 149 27.86 7.50 -36.74
CA LYS A 149 28.10 8.95 -36.94
C LYS A 149 29.35 9.39 -36.17
N LYS A 150 30.04 10.39 -36.71
CA LYS A 150 31.37 10.81 -36.23
C LYS A 150 31.28 11.31 -34.79
N GLU A 151 30.27 12.11 -34.50
CA GLU A 151 29.97 12.74 -33.22
C GLU A 151 29.70 11.67 -32.15
N VAL A 152 28.80 10.72 -32.43
CA VAL A 152 28.50 9.58 -31.55
C VAL A 152 29.75 8.71 -31.34
N THR A 153 30.62 8.59 -32.35
CA THR A 153 31.87 7.85 -32.24
C THR A 153 32.91 8.53 -31.37
N GLN A 154 33.00 9.87 -31.42
CA GLN A 154 33.86 10.62 -30.51
C GLN A 154 33.38 10.54 -29.07
N LEU A 155 32.06 10.59 -28.84
CA LEU A 155 31.49 10.41 -27.51
C LEU A 155 31.81 9.03 -26.92
N PHE A 156 31.56 7.95 -27.66
CA PHE A 156 31.81 6.58 -27.18
C PHE A 156 33.29 6.27 -26.92
N LYS A 157 34.23 7.02 -27.51
CA LYS A 157 35.66 6.92 -27.15
C LYS A 157 35.95 7.46 -25.75
N ARG A 158 35.15 8.42 -25.27
CA ARG A 158 35.26 9.00 -23.92
C ARG A 158 34.52 8.19 -22.85
N ILE A 159 33.57 7.33 -23.25
CA ILE A 159 32.82 6.46 -22.33
C ILE A 159 33.64 5.20 -22.02
N ASP A 160 34.18 5.12 -20.81
CA ASP A 160 34.84 3.90 -20.31
C ASP A 160 33.82 2.92 -19.72
N ILE A 161 33.43 1.92 -20.50
CA ILE A 161 32.50 0.85 -20.07
C ILE A 161 33.05 0.03 -18.89
N LYS A 162 34.37 -0.18 -18.78
CA LYS A 162 34.92 -0.93 -17.65
C LYS A 162 34.76 -0.15 -16.35
N LYS A 163 35.05 1.16 -16.41
CA LYS A 163 34.84 2.07 -15.28
C LYS A 163 33.36 2.17 -14.92
N PHE A 164 32.47 2.29 -15.92
CA PHE A 164 31.03 2.25 -15.71
C PHE A 164 30.59 0.99 -14.95
N LYS A 165 31.05 -0.19 -15.38
CA LYS A 165 30.73 -1.47 -14.74
C LYS A 165 31.20 -1.53 -13.28
N ASN A 166 32.37 -0.97 -12.99
CA ASN A 166 32.90 -0.94 -11.62
C ASN A 166 32.05 -0.05 -10.71
N ILE A 167 31.67 1.15 -11.19
CA ILE A 167 30.77 2.06 -10.46
C ILE A 167 29.41 1.40 -10.23
N LEU A 168 28.84 0.75 -11.26
CA LEU A 168 27.58 0.01 -11.10
C LEU A 168 27.65 -1.02 -9.96
N ARG A 169 28.71 -1.84 -9.93
CA ARG A 169 28.91 -2.85 -8.88
C ARG A 169 29.04 -2.26 -7.48
N GLU A 170 29.68 -1.10 -7.35
CA GLU A 170 29.83 -0.41 -6.08
C GLU A 170 28.46 0.02 -5.53
N TYR A 171 27.63 0.60 -6.37
CA TYR A 171 26.30 1.10 -6.00
C TYR A 171 25.28 -0.02 -5.74
N GLU A 172 25.43 -1.19 -6.38
CA GLU A 172 24.53 -2.34 -6.18
C GLU A 172 24.49 -2.84 -4.73
N SER A 173 25.61 -2.77 -4.00
CA SER A 173 25.79 -3.42 -2.69
C SER A 173 24.86 -2.92 -1.57
N ASN A 174 24.20 -1.77 -1.72
CA ASN A 174 23.25 -1.20 -0.75
C ASN A 174 22.11 -0.43 -1.43
N ALA A 175 21.75 -0.86 -2.64
CA ALA A 175 20.80 -0.14 -3.48
C ALA A 175 19.36 -0.27 -2.99
N GLN A 176 19.03 -1.42 -2.41
CA GLN A 176 17.67 -1.76 -1.99
C GLN A 176 17.46 -1.42 -0.51
N PRO A 177 16.30 -0.86 -0.13
CA PRO A 177 15.96 -0.65 1.28
C PRO A 177 15.86 -1.98 2.02
N ASN A 178 16.40 -2.03 3.24
CA ASN A 178 16.16 -3.15 4.16
C ASN A 178 14.91 -2.85 5.00
N ILE A 179 13.91 -3.71 4.94
CA ILE A 179 12.60 -3.53 5.58
C ILE A 179 12.74 -3.40 7.11
N ASP A 180 13.63 -4.17 7.73
CA ASP A 180 13.88 -4.15 9.18
C ASP A 180 14.24 -2.76 9.72
N GLU A 181 14.90 -1.92 8.91
CA GLU A 181 15.31 -0.57 9.33
C GLU A 181 14.12 0.41 9.44
N TYR A 182 13.00 0.09 8.79
CA TYR A 182 11.80 0.95 8.76
C TYR A 182 10.70 0.47 9.71
N ILE A 183 10.88 -0.71 10.32
CA ILE A 183 9.92 -1.29 11.25
C ILE A 183 10.24 -0.84 12.68
N SER A 184 9.20 -0.49 13.43
CA SER A 184 9.25 -0.38 14.88
C SER A 184 8.38 -1.47 15.50
N TYR A 185 8.97 -2.38 16.27
CA TYR A 185 8.22 -3.40 16.99
C TYR A 185 7.68 -2.84 18.30
N ILE A 186 6.37 -2.96 18.53
CA ILE A 186 5.74 -2.51 19.76
C ILE A 186 5.55 -3.70 20.68
N GLU A 187 6.57 -3.96 21.50
CA GLU A 187 6.62 -5.10 22.43
C GLU A 187 5.38 -5.19 23.33
N GLU A 188 4.86 -4.05 23.80
CA GLU A 188 3.68 -4.00 24.67
C GLU A 188 2.44 -4.66 24.03
N TYR A 189 2.28 -4.52 22.71
CA TYR A 189 1.08 -4.98 21.99
C TYR A 189 1.37 -6.11 20.98
N GLY A 190 2.64 -6.45 20.76
CA GLY A 190 3.09 -7.62 20.00
C GLY A 190 3.06 -7.46 18.47
N PHE A 191 2.83 -6.26 17.95
CA PHE A 191 2.77 -5.99 16.50
C PHE A 191 3.87 -5.02 16.04
N ALA A 192 4.20 -5.08 14.76
CA ALA A 192 5.12 -4.17 14.09
C ALA A 192 4.37 -2.96 13.55
N ILE A 193 5.01 -1.80 13.55
CA ILE A 193 4.56 -0.59 12.85
C ILE A 193 5.53 -0.30 11.73
N LEU A 194 4.99 0.01 10.56
CA LEU A 194 5.74 0.57 9.44
C LEU A 194 5.24 1.98 9.16
N GLY A 195 6.12 2.97 9.33
CA GLY A 195 5.85 4.37 9.02
C GLY A 195 5.96 5.33 10.20
N GLY A 196 5.58 6.59 9.98
CA GLY A 196 5.11 7.46 11.08
C GLY A 196 5.97 8.63 11.55
N GLU A 197 7.11 8.98 10.98
CA GLU A 197 7.65 10.33 11.17
C GLU A 197 7.95 10.92 9.82
N ILE A 198 7.15 11.90 9.40
CA ILE A 198 7.48 12.62 8.20
C ILE A 198 7.46 14.12 8.48
N PRO A 199 8.64 14.75 8.60
CA PRO A 199 8.73 16.17 8.36
C PRO A 199 8.61 16.44 6.85
N ILE A 200 7.44 16.23 6.21
CA ILE A 200 7.11 16.83 4.90
C ILE A 200 6.69 18.28 5.17
N ILE A 201 7.53 19.03 5.86
CA ILE A 201 7.46 20.48 5.84
C ILE A 201 8.49 20.93 4.81
N GLY A 202 8.02 21.27 3.61
CA GLY A 202 8.66 22.36 2.86
C GLY A 202 9.42 22.09 1.57
N LYS A 203 9.28 20.97 0.84
CA LYS A 203 9.91 20.86 -0.49
C LYS A 203 8.97 20.35 -1.59
N LYS A 204 8.40 21.30 -2.36
CA LYS A 204 7.56 21.05 -3.57
C LYS A 204 8.18 20.02 -4.53
N HIS A 205 9.50 20.03 -4.66
CA HIS A 205 10.25 19.09 -5.50
C HIS A 205 10.20 17.63 -5.03
N HIS A 206 10.21 17.36 -3.71
CA HIS A 206 10.10 15.97 -3.22
C HIS A 206 8.70 15.41 -3.52
N ARG A 207 7.64 16.21 -3.37
CA ARG A 207 6.28 15.79 -3.73
C ARG A 207 6.14 15.50 -5.22
N GLN A 208 6.77 16.31 -6.08
CA GLN A 208 6.79 16.04 -7.52
C GLN A 208 7.50 14.71 -7.83
N ARG A 209 8.68 14.48 -7.22
CA ARG A 209 9.46 13.25 -7.42
C ARG A 209 8.73 11.98 -6.96
N ILE A 210 8.07 12.00 -5.79
CA ILE A 210 7.33 10.83 -5.27
C ILE A 210 6.18 10.41 -6.20
N ASN A 211 5.63 11.34 -6.98
CA ASN A 211 4.52 11.08 -7.89
C ASN A 211 4.98 10.59 -9.28
N GLU A 212 6.29 10.46 -9.53
CA GLU A 212 6.78 9.90 -10.79
C GLU A 212 6.49 8.39 -10.86
N PRO A 213 5.98 7.87 -12.00
CA PRO A 213 5.58 6.46 -12.12
C PRO A 213 6.67 5.46 -11.74
N GLU A 214 7.92 5.73 -12.10
CA GLU A 214 9.06 4.87 -11.81
C GLU A 214 9.35 4.78 -10.31
N PHE A 215 9.25 5.90 -9.57
CA PHE A 215 9.45 5.89 -8.13
C PHE A 215 8.36 5.15 -7.40
N LEU A 216 7.14 5.34 -7.84
CA LEU A 216 6.00 4.69 -7.23
C LEU A 216 6.01 3.18 -7.52
N ALA A 217 6.51 2.74 -8.67
CA ALA A 217 6.74 1.31 -8.93
C ALA A 217 7.69 0.67 -7.89
N LEU A 218 8.79 1.36 -7.54
CA LEU A 218 9.74 0.93 -6.52
C LEU A 218 9.12 0.95 -5.11
N PHE A 219 8.33 1.99 -4.79
CA PHE A 219 7.62 2.05 -3.51
C PHE A 219 6.60 0.92 -3.38
N LEU A 220 5.86 0.61 -4.44
CA LEU A 220 4.94 -0.53 -4.47
C LEU A 220 5.67 -1.87 -4.31
N GLU A 221 6.85 -2.02 -4.89
CA GLU A 221 7.68 -3.22 -4.69
C GLU A 221 8.10 -3.37 -3.22
N PHE A 222 8.48 -2.26 -2.57
CA PHE A 222 8.75 -2.25 -1.14
C PHE A 222 7.53 -2.67 -0.32
N ILE A 223 6.35 -2.08 -0.58
CA ILE A 223 5.10 -2.46 0.10
C ILE A 223 4.79 -3.95 -0.10
N GLN A 224 4.99 -4.48 -1.30
CA GLN A 224 4.75 -5.89 -1.58
C GLN A 224 5.67 -6.80 -0.76
N LYS A 225 6.97 -6.47 -0.70
CA LYS A 225 7.92 -7.23 0.13
C LYS A 225 7.51 -7.22 1.60
N VAL A 226 7.04 -6.08 2.11
CA VAL A 226 6.45 -5.98 3.47
C VAL A 226 5.25 -6.93 3.58
N CYS A 227 4.30 -6.89 2.64
CA CYS A 227 3.15 -7.79 2.67
C CYS A 227 3.52 -9.28 2.65
N GLU A 228 4.60 -9.66 1.99
CA GLU A 228 5.10 -11.04 1.92
C GLU A 228 5.82 -11.48 3.22
N GLU A 229 6.43 -10.53 3.93
CA GLU A 229 7.15 -10.78 5.18
C GLU A 229 6.20 -11.07 6.34
N PHE A 230 5.09 -10.33 6.44
CA PHE A 230 4.15 -10.42 7.55
C PHE A 230 2.99 -11.39 7.30
N GLY A 231 2.45 -11.97 8.38
CA GLY A 231 1.28 -12.85 8.29
C GLY A 231 -0.01 -12.07 8.00
N HIS A 232 -0.10 -10.86 8.54
CA HIS A 232 -1.21 -9.92 8.33
C HIS A 232 -0.66 -8.50 8.26
N VAL A 233 -1.16 -7.71 7.31
CA VAL A 233 -0.82 -6.29 7.17
C VAL A 233 -2.09 -5.46 7.23
N ILE A 234 -2.12 -4.46 8.09
CA ILE A 234 -3.23 -3.52 8.24
C ILE A 234 -2.77 -2.17 7.71
N LEU A 235 -3.45 -1.67 6.69
CA LEU A 235 -3.18 -0.38 6.08
C LEU A 235 -4.10 0.68 6.72
N ASP A 236 -3.52 1.61 7.48
CA ASP A 236 -4.24 2.79 7.98
C ASP A 236 -4.19 3.90 6.92
N THR A 237 -5.28 4.11 6.19
CA THR A 237 -5.23 4.90 4.95
C THR A 237 -5.68 6.33 5.16
N PRO A 238 -5.26 7.32 4.34
CA PRO A 238 -5.74 8.68 4.50
C PRO A 238 -7.27 8.78 4.32
N ALA A 239 -7.88 9.82 4.89
CA ALA A 239 -9.31 10.06 4.75
C ALA A 239 -9.68 10.32 3.28
N GLY A 240 -10.79 9.74 2.82
CA GLY A 240 -11.15 9.74 1.40
C GLY A 240 -10.18 8.92 0.54
N GLY A 241 -9.40 8.02 1.16
CA GLY A 241 -8.21 7.37 0.61
C GLY A 241 -8.40 6.42 -0.56
N VAL A 242 -9.59 6.32 -1.16
CA VAL A 242 -9.83 5.47 -2.33
C VAL A 242 -8.86 5.82 -3.47
N ASN A 243 -8.67 7.11 -3.74
CA ASN A 243 -7.78 7.58 -4.81
C ASN A 243 -6.29 7.29 -4.52
N HIS A 244 -5.90 7.34 -3.25
CA HIS A 244 -4.52 7.11 -2.81
C HIS A 244 -4.16 5.63 -2.68
N LEU A 245 -5.18 4.76 -2.60
CA LEU A 245 -5.04 3.32 -2.50
C LEU A 245 -5.07 2.62 -3.85
N SER A 246 -5.53 3.29 -4.90
CA SER A 246 -5.68 2.75 -6.27
C SER A 246 -4.60 1.73 -6.63
N SER A 247 -3.34 2.14 -6.45
CA SER A 247 -2.15 1.41 -6.85
C SER A 247 -1.80 0.18 -6.00
N ILE A 248 -2.29 0.12 -4.76
CA ILE A 248 -2.15 -1.05 -3.86
C ILE A 248 -3.47 -1.76 -3.65
N MET A 249 -4.57 -1.26 -4.20
CA MET A 249 -5.92 -1.74 -3.91
C MET A 249 -6.10 -3.21 -4.27
N ASN A 250 -5.42 -3.61 -5.33
CA ASN A 250 -5.47 -4.96 -5.80
C ASN A 250 -4.66 -5.93 -4.93
N SER A 251 -3.66 -5.45 -4.19
CA SER A 251 -2.96 -6.22 -3.16
C SER A 251 -3.78 -6.39 -1.88
N ILE A 252 -4.87 -5.62 -1.70
CA ILE A 252 -5.74 -5.68 -0.53
C ILE A 252 -6.71 -6.86 -0.67
N ASP A 253 -6.70 -7.78 0.28
CA ASP A 253 -7.63 -8.90 0.33
C ASP A 253 -9.00 -8.47 0.90
N GLN A 254 -8.99 -7.56 1.88
CA GLN A 254 -10.19 -7.07 2.56
C GLN A 254 -10.15 -5.56 2.79
N VAL A 255 -11.25 -4.89 2.47
CA VAL A 255 -11.44 -3.46 2.74
C VAL A 255 -12.48 -3.29 3.83
N LEU A 256 -12.15 -2.55 4.88
CA LEU A 256 -12.99 -2.26 6.03
C LEU A 256 -13.37 -0.78 6.03
N PHE A 257 -14.63 -0.49 5.75
CA PHE A 257 -15.20 0.85 5.79
C PHE A 257 -15.66 1.18 7.21
N ILE A 258 -15.11 2.25 7.77
CA ILE A 258 -15.54 2.80 9.05
C ILE A 258 -16.73 3.73 8.79
N PHE A 259 -17.92 3.22 9.11
CA PHE A 259 -19.17 3.97 8.99
C PHE A 259 -19.43 4.74 10.28
N ASP A 260 -19.32 6.07 10.24
CA ASP A 260 -19.70 6.91 11.38
C ASP A 260 -21.21 7.10 11.38
N VAL A 261 -21.88 6.44 12.33
CA VAL A 261 -23.35 6.47 12.46
C VAL A 261 -23.85 7.51 13.45
N SER A 262 -22.99 8.45 13.86
CA SER A 262 -23.37 9.45 14.88
C SER A 262 -24.47 10.41 14.43
N ASN A 263 -24.66 10.62 13.13
CA ASN A 263 -25.71 11.44 12.55
C ASN A 263 -25.86 11.15 11.04
N THR A 264 -26.97 11.60 10.45
CA THR A 264 -27.30 11.39 9.03
C THR A 264 -26.25 11.94 8.06
N ILE A 265 -25.58 13.06 8.36
CA ILE A 265 -24.54 13.62 7.49
C ILE A 265 -23.31 12.69 7.47
N ALA A 266 -22.93 12.16 8.62
CA ALA A 266 -21.82 11.22 8.75
C ALA A 266 -22.13 9.86 8.08
N ILE A 267 -23.39 9.41 8.16
CA ILE A 267 -23.87 8.24 7.42
C ILE A 267 -23.69 8.45 5.91
N LYS A 268 -24.21 9.57 5.37
CA LYS A 268 -24.07 9.90 3.95
C LYS A 268 -22.62 9.93 3.49
N GLY A 269 -21.74 10.61 4.23
CA GLY A 269 -20.32 10.61 3.90
C GLY A 269 -19.69 9.20 3.91
N SER A 270 -20.12 8.33 4.81
CA SER A 270 -19.65 6.93 4.84
C SER A 270 -20.15 6.12 3.64
N ILE A 271 -21.39 6.35 3.20
CA ILE A 271 -21.96 5.79 1.97
C ILE A 271 -21.19 6.31 0.75
N ASP A 272 -20.90 7.61 0.68
CA ASP A 272 -20.13 8.22 -0.41
C ASP A 272 -18.72 7.60 -0.53
N ALA A 273 -18.07 7.27 0.59
CA ALA A 273 -16.77 6.61 0.58
C ALA A 273 -16.83 5.18 0.03
N LEU A 274 -17.88 4.42 0.38
CA LEU A 274 -18.13 3.10 -0.20
C LEU A 274 -18.46 3.21 -1.70
N HIS A 275 -19.28 4.18 -2.09
CA HIS A 275 -19.60 4.44 -3.50
C HIS A 275 -18.36 4.78 -4.31
N THR A 276 -17.53 5.72 -3.84
CA THR A 276 -16.28 6.09 -4.50
C THR A 276 -15.38 4.87 -4.69
N PHE A 277 -15.34 3.97 -3.70
CA PHE A 277 -14.62 2.72 -3.82
C PHE A 277 -15.20 1.80 -4.88
N ILE A 278 -16.53 1.64 -4.93
CA ILE A 278 -17.20 0.84 -5.94
C ILE A 278 -16.93 1.39 -7.34
N ASP A 279 -17.05 2.70 -7.54
CA ASP A 279 -16.79 3.36 -8.83
C ASP A 279 -15.35 3.12 -9.28
N TYR A 280 -14.37 3.40 -8.42
CA TYR A 280 -12.97 3.16 -8.77
C TYR A 280 -12.70 1.68 -9.09
N TYR A 281 -13.32 0.77 -8.33
CA TYR A 281 -13.18 -0.67 -8.53
C TYR A 281 -13.80 -1.13 -9.86
N GLU A 282 -14.94 -0.56 -10.27
CA GLU A 282 -15.58 -0.85 -11.56
C GLU A 282 -14.79 -0.25 -12.72
N ASP A 283 -14.37 1.02 -12.61
CA ASP A 283 -13.53 1.71 -13.60
C ASP A 283 -12.21 0.98 -13.84
N PHE A 284 -11.56 0.52 -12.76
CA PHE A 284 -10.35 -0.30 -12.85
C PHE A 284 -10.60 -1.56 -13.68
N TYR A 285 -11.69 -2.28 -13.39
CA TYR A 285 -12.01 -3.52 -14.10
C TYR A 285 -12.33 -3.28 -15.57
N GLU A 286 -13.10 -2.25 -15.89
CA GLU A 286 -13.37 -1.87 -17.28
C GLU A 286 -12.09 -1.51 -18.03
N ASN A 287 -11.22 -0.72 -17.40
CA ASN A 287 -9.96 -0.32 -18.01
C ASN A 287 -9.00 -1.52 -18.19
N TYR A 288 -9.02 -2.48 -17.27
CA TYR A 288 -8.32 -3.75 -17.42
C TYR A 288 -8.82 -4.52 -18.64
N GLN A 289 -10.13 -4.71 -18.77
CA GLN A 289 -10.73 -5.43 -19.90
C GLN A 289 -10.46 -4.75 -21.25
N LYS A 290 -10.43 -3.41 -21.28
CA LYS A 290 -10.16 -2.61 -22.49
C LYS A 290 -8.67 -2.50 -22.81
N GLY A 291 -7.77 -3.00 -21.94
CA GLY A 291 -6.33 -2.82 -22.07
C GLY A 291 -5.88 -1.36 -21.95
N SER A 292 -6.70 -0.51 -21.33
CA SER A 292 -6.48 0.94 -21.19
C SER A 292 -5.87 1.35 -19.85
N LEU A 293 -5.53 0.39 -18.99
CA LEU A 293 -4.79 0.68 -17.76
C LEU A 293 -3.50 1.44 -18.09
N SER A 294 -3.20 2.44 -17.28
CA SER A 294 -1.99 3.24 -17.41
C SER A 294 -1.39 3.50 -16.03
N GLY A 295 -0.15 4.00 -16.02
CA GLY A 295 0.57 4.28 -14.79
C GLY A 295 0.65 3.06 -13.87
N LEU A 296 0.19 3.25 -12.64
CA LEU A 296 0.38 2.34 -11.52
C LEU A 296 -0.51 1.11 -11.59
N ASP A 297 -1.73 1.30 -12.09
CA ASP A 297 -2.70 0.24 -12.24
C ASP A 297 -2.23 -0.79 -13.27
N LYS A 298 -1.60 -0.32 -14.36
CA LYS A 298 -0.95 -1.19 -15.34
C LYS A 298 0.27 -1.91 -14.75
N ALA A 299 1.16 -1.16 -14.09
CA ALA A 299 2.37 -1.74 -13.49
C ALA A 299 2.05 -2.79 -12.40
N TYR A 300 0.94 -2.63 -11.70
CA TYR A 300 0.42 -3.64 -10.78
C TYR A 300 -0.05 -4.89 -11.53
N VAL A 301 -0.91 -4.72 -12.54
CA VAL A 301 -1.48 -5.84 -13.30
C VAL A 301 -0.40 -6.65 -14.00
N ASP A 302 0.57 -5.99 -14.64
CA ASP A 302 1.69 -6.65 -15.32
C ASP A 302 2.48 -7.54 -14.34
N ARG A 303 2.72 -7.04 -13.12
CA ARG A 303 3.38 -7.82 -12.04
C ARG A 303 2.51 -8.98 -11.56
N LEU A 304 1.21 -8.76 -11.37
CA LEU A 304 0.30 -9.81 -10.93
C LEU A 304 0.18 -10.92 -11.98
N ILE A 305 0.13 -10.57 -13.27
CA ILE A 305 0.16 -11.52 -14.38
C ILE A 305 1.47 -12.32 -14.38
N LEU A 306 2.61 -11.66 -14.19
CA LEU A 306 3.91 -12.34 -14.09
C LEU A 306 3.94 -13.36 -12.95
N ALA A 307 3.37 -13.01 -11.79
CA ALA A 307 3.41 -13.85 -10.59
C ALA A 307 2.34 -14.95 -10.56
N LYS A 308 1.12 -14.67 -11.03
CA LYS A 308 -0.06 -15.54 -10.84
C LYS A 308 -0.85 -15.81 -12.15
N GLY A 309 -0.39 -15.30 -13.28
CA GLY A 309 -1.10 -15.35 -14.56
C GLY A 309 -2.33 -14.43 -14.61
N GLU A 310 -2.95 -14.31 -15.78
CA GLU A 310 -4.13 -13.47 -16.00
C GLU A 310 -5.32 -13.85 -15.11
N LYS A 311 -5.49 -15.16 -14.84
CA LYS A 311 -6.53 -15.64 -13.93
C LYS A 311 -6.37 -15.08 -12.51
N GLY A 312 -5.14 -14.86 -12.06
CA GLY A 312 -4.84 -14.26 -10.76
C GLY A 312 -5.39 -12.84 -10.62
N VAL A 313 -5.47 -12.07 -11.72
CA VAL A 313 -6.07 -10.72 -11.74
C VAL A 313 -7.57 -10.81 -11.50
N LEU A 314 -8.26 -11.69 -12.24
CA LEU A 314 -9.71 -11.87 -12.12
C LEU A 314 -10.10 -12.39 -10.74
N ASP A 315 -9.35 -13.36 -10.20
CA ASP A 315 -9.59 -13.93 -8.88
C ASP A 315 -9.38 -12.90 -7.77
N ALA A 316 -8.34 -12.06 -7.87
CA ALA A 316 -8.06 -10.99 -6.88
C ALA A 316 -9.13 -9.90 -6.88
N LEU A 317 -9.73 -9.62 -8.03
CA LEU A 317 -10.85 -8.72 -8.16
C LEU A 317 -12.11 -9.37 -7.55
N ALA A 318 -12.55 -10.50 -8.09
CA ALA A 318 -13.81 -11.13 -7.70
C ALA A 318 -13.93 -11.39 -6.18
N ASN A 319 -12.84 -11.82 -5.55
CA ASN A 319 -12.84 -12.25 -4.15
C ASN A 319 -12.55 -11.14 -3.14
N LYS A 320 -12.42 -9.88 -3.57
CA LYS A 320 -12.16 -8.77 -2.66
C LYS A 320 -13.32 -8.58 -1.68
N LYS A 321 -13.04 -8.73 -0.38
CA LYS A 321 -14.05 -8.63 0.67
C LYS A 321 -14.29 -7.16 1.03
N MET A 322 -15.55 -6.72 0.98
CA MET A 322 -15.94 -5.38 1.43
C MET A 322 -16.65 -5.51 2.78
N GLY A 323 -16.12 -4.88 3.81
CA GLY A 323 -16.62 -4.98 5.17
C GLY A 323 -17.02 -3.63 5.74
N ILE A 324 -18.09 -3.56 6.51
CA ILE A 324 -18.53 -2.36 7.23
C ILE A 324 -18.35 -2.55 8.72
N ILE A 325 -17.69 -1.59 9.36
CA ILE A 325 -17.64 -1.44 10.82
C ILE A 325 -18.43 -0.19 11.20
N PHE A 326 -19.53 -0.37 11.92
CA PHE A 326 -20.30 0.75 12.46
C PHE A 326 -19.56 1.35 13.64
N ASN A 327 -19.21 2.64 13.58
CA ASN A 327 -18.49 3.32 14.63
C ASN A 327 -19.33 4.47 15.22
N ARG A 328 -19.03 4.81 16.48
CA ARG A 328 -19.69 5.89 17.23
C ARG A 328 -21.20 5.70 17.39
N CYS A 329 -21.66 4.45 17.45
CA CYS A 329 -23.04 4.13 17.76
C CYS A 329 -23.39 4.70 19.14
N GLN A 330 -24.38 5.58 19.24
CA GLN A 330 -24.90 6.00 20.55
C GLN A 330 -25.91 4.97 21.04
N THR A 331 -26.78 4.49 20.15
CA THR A 331 -27.63 3.33 20.36
C THR A 331 -27.52 2.34 19.18
N ASN A 332 -28.27 1.24 19.23
CA ASN A 332 -28.33 0.29 18.11
C ASN A 332 -29.37 0.70 17.04
N LYS A 333 -30.15 1.77 17.26
CA LYS A 333 -31.23 2.21 16.36
C LYS A 333 -30.71 2.94 15.12
N GLU A 334 -29.51 3.51 15.20
CA GLU A 334 -28.84 4.21 14.11
C GLU A 334 -28.37 3.25 13.00
N ILE A 335 -28.12 1.99 13.35
CA ILE A 335 -27.66 0.96 12.40
C ILE A 335 -28.75 0.65 11.37
N PRO A 336 -30.01 0.32 11.73
CA PRO A 336 -31.11 0.18 10.76
C PRO A 336 -31.25 1.38 9.83
N LEU A 337 -31.25 2.60 10.36
CA LEU A 337 -31.36 3.82 9.56
C LEU A 337 -30.21 3.94 8.54
N CYS A 338 -28.98 3.61 8.98
CA CYS A 338 -27.81 3.60 8.11
C CYS A 338 -27.91 2.53 7.02
N LEU A 339 -28.38 1.33 7.36
CA LEU A 339 -28.56 0.23 6.41
C LEU A 339 -29.63 0.56 5.38
N ASP A 340 -30.76 1.11 5.81
CA ASP A 340 -31.86 1.47 4.92
C ASP A 340 -31.42 2.55 3.92
N GLN A 341 -30.72 3.59 4.38
CA GLN A 341 -30.13 4.60 3.50
C GLN A 341 -29.11 4.01 2.52
N LEU A 342 -28.27 3.07 2.97
CA LEU A 342 -27.30 2.41 2.08
C LEU A 342 -27.99 1.55 1.01
N ARG A 343 -29.02 0.79 1.38
CA ARG A 343 -29.77 -0.03 0.42
C ARG A 343 -30.49 0.85 -0.60
N GLU A 344 -31.24 1.84 -0.13
CA GLU A 344 -31.93 2.81 -1.00
C GLU A 344 -30.93 3.48 -1.96
N TYR A 345 -29.78 3.93 -1.45
CA TYR A 345 -28.76 4.54 -2.28
C TYR A 345 -28.23 3.60 -3.36
N LEU A 346 -27.88 2.35 -3.02
CA LEU A 346 -27.40 1.38 -4.00
C LEU A 346 -28.50 0.94 -4.97
N GLU A 347 -29.77 0.94 -4.57
CA GLU A 347 -30.91 0.71 -5.46
C GLU A 347 -31.03 1.83 -6.49
N THR A 348 -30.88 3.10 -6.08
CA THR A 348 -30.91 4.24 -7.02
C THR A 348 -29.78 4.23 -8.04
N LEU A 349 -28.71 3.48 -7.77
CA LEU A 349 -27.56 3.31 -8.68
C LEU A 349 -27.61 2.01 -9.47
N ASP A 350 -28.67 1.19 -9.34
CA ASP A 350 -28.74 -0.18 -9.89
C ASP A 350 -27.58 -1.09 -9.44
N LYS A 351 -26.96 -0.78 -8.30
CA LYS A 351 -25.79 -1.49 -7.74
C LYS A 351 -26.16 -2.44 -6.61
N TYR A 352 -27.36 -2.35 -6.04
CA TYR A 352 -27.76 -3.15 -4.88
C TYR A 352 -27.64 -4.66 -5.13
N GLU A 353 -28.28 -5.19 -6.18
CA GLU A 353 -28.23 -6.63 -6.49
C GLU A 353 -26.81 -7.14 -6.75
N LYS A 354 -25.94 -6.31 -7.33
CA LYS A 354 -24.55 -6.64 -7.64
C LYS A 354 -23.66 -6.70 -6.40
N TYR A 355 -23.93 -5.88 -5.39
CA TYR A 355 -23.03 -5.68 -4.24
C TYR A 355 -23.57 -6.16 -2.90
N LYS A 356 -24.88 -6.42 -2.75
CA LYS A 356 -25.49 -6.77 -1.46
C LYS A 356 -24.87 -7.98 -0.77
N ASP A 357 -24.38 -8.95 -1.54
CA ASP A 357 -23.74 -10.17 -1.02
C ASP A 357 -22.21 -10.03 -0.84
N ARG A 358 -21.63 -8.96 -1.38
CA ARG A 358 -20.19 -8.65 -1.28
C ARG A 358 -19.87 -7.71 -0.11
N ILE A 359 -20.88 -6.98 0.37
CA ILE A 359 -20.78 -6.05 1.49
C ILE A 359 -21.16 -6.79 2.78
N HIS A 360 -20.16 -7.13 3.58
CA HIS A 360 -20.27 -7.81 4.87
C HIS A 360 -20.36 -6.81 6.02
N LEU A 361 -21.17 -7.12 7.04
CA LEU A 361 -21.28 -6.31 8.25
C LEU A 361 -20.41 -6.93 9.34
N VAL A 362 -19.21 -6.35 9.49
CA VAL A 362 -18.06 -6.94 10.19
C VAL A 362 -18.13 -6.71 11.70
N GLY A 363 -18.64 -5.56 12.13
CA GLY A 363 -18.70 -5.25 13.54
C GLY A 363 -19.32 -3.90 13.86
N LEU A 364 -19.41 -3.62 15.16
CA LEU A 364 -19.78 -2.30 15.67
C LEU A 364 -18.92 -1.92 16.85
N VAL A 365 -18.60 -0.64 16.96
CA VAL A 365 -17.88 -0.03 18.09
C VAL A 365 -18.70 1.16 18.60
N PRO A 366 -19.17 1.11 19.86
CA PRO A 366 -20.01 2.16 20.41
C PRO A 366 -19.21 3.44 20.68
N ASN A 367 -19.91 4.57 20.79
CA ASN A 367 -19.33 5.75 21.41
C ASN A 367 -19.03 5.46 22.89
N HIS A 368 -17.76 5.52 23.29
CA HIS A 368 -17.34 5.09 24.62
C HIS A 368 -16.24 5.98 25.19
N LYS A 369 -16.42 6.45 26.44
CA LYS A 369 -15.51 7.41 27.07
C LYS A 369 -14.06 6.91 27.16
N VAL A 370 -13.87 5.59 27.34
CA VAL A 370 -12.52 4.99 27.42
C VAL A 370 -11.73 5.27 26.14
N ILE A 371 -12.36 5.26 24.96
CA ILE A 371 -11.68 5.54 23.68
C ILE A 371 -11.03 6.93 23.71
N ASN A 372 -11.76 7.95 24.21
CA ASN A 372 -11.23 9.31 24.32
C ASN A 372 -10.10 9.40 25.36
N ILE A 373 -10.22 8.68 26.47
CA ILE A 373 -9.19 8.66 27.53
C ILE A 373 -7.90 8.04 27.01
N THR A 374 -7.98 6.90 26.32
CA THR A 374 -6.81 6.17 25.83
C THR A 374 -6.14 6.90 24.68
N ASN A 375 -6.90 7.51 23.77
CA ASN A 375 -6.38 8.39 22.73
C ASN A 375 -5.58 9.56 23.30
N ASN A 376 -6.11 10.25 24.33
CA ASN A 376 -5.41 11.35 24.98
C ASN A 376 -4.15 10.92 25.73
N ARG A 377 -4.03 9.64 26.07
CA ARG A 377 -2.88 9.06 26.78
C ARG A 377 -1.87 8.38 25.85
N GLY A 378 -2.13 8.32 24.54
CA GLY A 378 -1.28 7.59 23.61
C GLY A 378 -1.27 6.07 23.86
N THR A 379 -2.43 5.50 24.20
CA THR A 379 -2.57 4.07 24.55
C THR A 379 -3.75 3.43 23.83
N LEU A 380 -3.77 2.09 23.78
CA LEU A 380 -4.90 1.33 23.25
C LEU A 380 -6.04 1.23 24.27
N PHE A 381 -7.28 1.11 23.78
CA PHE A 381 -8.41 0.72 24.62
C PHE A 381 -8.58 -0.81 24.68
N TYR A 382 -8.04 -1.51 23.69
CA TYR A 382 -7.95 -2.96 23.67
C TYR A 382 -7.15 -3.40 24.89
N ASP A 383 -7.72 -4.32 25.68
CA ASP A 383 -7.27 -4.73 27.01
C ASP A 383 -7.70 -3.85 28.20
N LYS A 384 -8.01 -2.56 27.99
CA LYS A 384 -8.38 -1.61 29.05
C LYS A 384 -9.87 -1.60 29.37
N ASP A 385 -10.71 -1.89 28.37
CA ASP A 385 -12.15 -2.04 28.54
C ASP A 385 -12.64 -3.37 27.98
N LYS A 386 -13.38 -4.14 28.81
CA LYS A 386 -13.84 -5.48 28.45
C LYS A 386 -14.86 -5.45 27.30
N THR A 387 -15.78 -4.49 27.32
CA THR A 387 -16.84 -4.40 26.31
C THR A 387 -16.23 -4.05 24.95
N LEU A 388 -15.35 -3.05 24.91
CA LEU A 388 -14.65 -2.65 23.70
C LEU A 388 -13.71 -3.75 23.19
N SER A 389 -12.98 -4.42 24.09
CA SER A 389 -12.12 -5.56 23.72
C SER A 389 -12.92 -6.65 23.01
N ASN A 390 -14.08 -7.03 23.55
CA ASN A 390 -14.92 -8.06 22.93
C ASN A 390 -15.45 -7.62 21.54
N ARG A 391 -15.72 -6.34 21.34
CA ARG A 391 -16.15 -5.81 20.03
C ARG A 391 -15.02 -5.91 19.00
N VAL A 392 -13.80 -5.56 19.39
CA VAL A 392 -12.64 -5.66 18.50
C VAL A 392 -12.22 -7.12 18.28
N ASP A 393 -12.37 -8.00 19.28
CA ASP A 393 -12.16 -9.45 19.13
C ASP A 393 -13.10 -10.07 18.08
N ALA A 394 -14.34 -9.59 17.99
CA ALA A 394 -15.27 -10.02 16.95
C ALA A 394 -14.78 -9.59 15.55
N ILE A 395 -14.36 -8.32 15.43
CA ILE A 395 -13.79 -7.76 14.19
C ILE A 395 -12.51 -8.51 13.79
N ALA A 396 -11.60 -8.79 14.73
CA ALA A 396 -10.37 -9.52 14.45
C ALA A 396 -10.67 -10.95 13.94
N ARG A 397 -11.62 -11.66 14.57
CA ARG A 397 -12.04 -12.98 14.10
C ARG A 397 -12.67 -12.96 12.72
N SER A 398 -13.48 -11.95 12.42
CA SER A 398 -14.08 -11.78 11.10
C SER A 398 -13.05 -11.52 9.98
N ILE A 399 -11.85 -11.05 10.33
CA ILE A 399 -10.73 -10.85 9.43
C ILE A 399 -9.92 -12.15 9.25
N ILE A 400 -9.61 -12.82 10.36
CA ILE A 400 -8.70 -13.98 10.36
C ILE A 400 -9.40 -15.27 9.90
N ASP A 401 -10.64 -15.51 10.32
CA ASP A 401 -11.33 -16.79 10.09
C ASP A 401 -12.29 -16.69 8.90
N SER A 402 -11.90 -17.36 7.81
CA SER A 402 -12.70 -17.44 6.58
C SER A 402 -14.01 -18.19 6.74
N ASN A 403 -14.19 -18.98 7.80
CA ASN A 403 -15.39 -19.78 8.06
C ASN A 403 -16.44 -19.04 8.90
N VAL A 404 -16.11 -17.84 9.41
CA VAL A 404 -17.09 -17.04 10.17
C VAL A 404 -18.15 -16.50 9.22
N ALA A 405 -19.36 -17.04 9.32
CA ALA A 405 -20.52 -16.54 8.61
C ALA A 405 -20.86 -15.11 9.09
N GLN A 406 -20.52 -14.12 8.28
CA GLN A 406 -20.88 -12.72 8.49
C GLN A 406 -22.16 -12.39 7.73
N PRO A 407 -23.10 -11.66 8.35
CA PRO A 407 -24.26 -11.18 7.62
C PRO A 407 -23.79 -10.23 6.51
N THR A 408 -24.44 -10.32 5.35
CA THR A 408 -24.23 -9.41 4.23
C THR A 408 -25.33 -8.35 4.22
N LEU A 409 -25.20 -7.32 3.39
CA LEU A 409 -26.20 -6.24 3.25
C LEU A 409 -27.57 -6.78 2.79
N ALA A 410 -27.60 -7.95 2.16
CA ALA A 410 -28.83 -8.65 1.75
C ALA A 410 -29.71 -9.10 2.92
N TYR A 411 -29.14 -9.27 4.12
CA TYR A 411 -29.88 -9.71 5.30
C TYR A 411 -30.78 -8.60 5.83
N SER A 412 -31.85 -8.96 6.55
CA SER A 412 -32.71 -7.98 7.19
C SER A 412 -32.00 -7.23 8.32
N ASN A 413 -32.44 -6.00 8.62
CA ASN A 413 -31.88 -5.21 9.73
C ASN A 413 -31.89 -5.96 11.06
N LYS A 414 -32.94 -6.76 11.31
CA LYS A 414 -33.08 -7.55 12.53
C LYS A 414 -32.03 -8.66 12.63
N GLU A 415 -31.76 -9.35 11.52
CA GLU A 415 -30.75 -10.41 11.46
C GLU A 415 -29.34 -9.84 11.65
N ILE A 416 -29.04 -8.73 10.96
CA ILE A 416 -27.75 -8.03 11.08
C ILE A 416 -27.52 -7.61 12.54
N LEU A 417 -28.48 -6.90 13.14
CA LEU A 417 -28.37 -6.46 14.55
C LEU A 417 -28.19 -7.64 15.51
N SER A 418 -28.99 -8.70 15.36
CA SER A 418 -28.89 -9.88 16.22
C SER A 418 -27.52 -10.55 16.10
N ASN A 419 -26.95 -10.60 14.90
CA ASN A 419 -25.63 -11.18 14.66
C ASN A 419 -24.52 -10.32 15.31
N LEU A 420 -24.52 -9.00 15.07
CA LEU A 420 -23.55 -8.07 15.65
C LEU A 420 -23.57 -8.06 17.19
N GLU A 421 -24.75 -8.23 17.81
CA GLU A 421 -24.88 -8.38 19.25
C GLU A 421 -24.34 -9.73 19.75
N LYS A 422 -24.64 -10.83 19.07
CA LYS A 422 -24.15 -12.18 19.43
C LYS A 422 -22.63 -12.29 19.32
N GLN A 423 -22.04 -11.76 18.25
CA GLN A 423 -20.59 -11.80 18.02
C GLN A 423 -19.81 -11.17 19.17
N SER A 424 -20.32 -10.08 19.75
CA SER A 424 -19.68 -9.40 20.90
C SER A 424 -19.67 -10.19 22.21
N LYS A 425 -20.36 -11.32 22.27
CA LYS A 425 -20.38 -12.21 23.44
C LYS A 425 -19.41 -13.39 23.30
N SER A 426 -18.91 -13.67 22.09
CA SER A 426 -17.95 -14.75 21.83
C SER A 426 -16.54 -14.28 22.17
N ARG A 427 -15.71 -15.10 22.83
CA ARG A 427 -14.38 -14.70 23.38
C ARG A 427 -13.21 -15.29 22.59
N ILE A 428 -12.12 -14.54 22.44
CA ILE A 428 -10.80 -15.08 22.04
C ILE A 428 -10.09 -15.47 23.34
N GLY A 429 -9.65 -16.72 23.46
CA GLY A 429 -8.96 -17.22 24.65
C GLY A 429 -7.73 -16.36 24.94
N ARG A 430 -7.63 -15.78 26.15
CA ARG A 430 -6.45 -15.00 26.55
C ARG A 430 -5.43 -15.94 27.20
N THR A 431 -4.24 -16.04 26.63
CA THR A 431 -3.04 -16.51 27.34
C THR A 431 -2.29 -15.27 27.81
N PHE A 432 -2.29 -15.00 29.11
CA PHE A 432 -1.56 -13.88 29.69
C PHE A 432 -0.12 -14.31 30.00
N SER A 433 0.87 -13.73 29.33
CA SER A 433 2.19 -13.49 29.93
C SER A 433 2.22 -12.03 30.40
N ARG A 434 1.84 -11.79 31.66
CA ARG A 434 2.22 -10.53 32.31
C ARG A 434 3.73 -10.56 32.46
N ILE A 435 4.46 -9.88 31.59
CA ILE A 435 5.81 -9.47 31.91
C ILE A 435 5.65 -8.28 32.84
N ALA A 436 5.86 -8.52 34.13
CA ALA A 436 5.92 -7.46 35.12
C ALA A 436 7.13 -6.58 34.77
N SER A 437 6.89 -5.31 34.46
CA SER A 437 7.93 -4.29 34.50
C SER A 437 8.32 -4.10 35.96
N SER A 438 9.41 -4.73 36.38
CA SER A 438 10.14 -4.34 37.58
C SER A 438 10.80 -2.99 37.28
N LEU A 439 10.14 -1.90 37.70
CA LEU A 439 10.79 -0.60 37.87
C LEU A 439 11.60 -0.65 39.16
N SER A 440 12.92 -0.58 39.00
CA SER A 440 13.86 0.03 39.94
C SER A 440 13.86 1.53 39.78
#